data_AF-A0A392TMF8-F1
#
_entry.id   AF-A0A392TMF8-F1
#
_cell.length_a   1.000
_cell.length_b   1.000
_cell.length_c   1.000
_cell.angle_alpha   90.00
_cell.angle_beta   90.00
_cell.angle_gamma   90.00
#
_symmetry.space_group_name_H-M   'P 1'
#
loop_
_entity.id
_entity.type
_entity.pdbx_description
1 polymer ?
#
loop_
_entity_poly.entity_id
_entity_poly.type
_entity_poly.pdbx_seq_one_letter_code
_entity_poly.pdbx_strand_id
1 'polypeptide(L)' 'MNVMAAAVTAQTNAKAQRDMEKREREVLAAGTRVLISFNNQSPPKFRGDGGPADDLWLQAI' A
#
# COMPACT_ATOMS: atom_id res chain seq x y z
N MET A 1 -22.21 5.81 38.85
CA MET A 1 -21.84 6.05 37.44
C MET A 1 -23.13 6.27 36.67
N ASN A 2 -23.31 7.42 36.02
CA ASN A 2 -24.61 7.78 35.43
C ASN A 2 -24.72 7.25 33.98
N VAL A 3 -25.92 6.81 33.60
CA VAL A 3 -26.22 6.18 32.30
C VAL A 3 -25.74 7.01 31.12
N MET A 4 -25.87 8.34 31.19
CA MET A 4 -25.37 9.24 30.15
C MET A 4 -23.85 9.14 29.93
N ALA A 5 -23.07 9.06 31.01
CA ALA A 5 -21.62 8.94 30.90
C ALA A 5 -21.23 7.61 30.24
N ALA A 6 -21.89 6.51 30.62
CA ALA A 6 -21.68 5.21 30.01
C ALA A 6 -22.07 5.18 28.52
N ALA A 7 -23.19 5.83 28.16
CA ALA A 7 -23.65 5.92 26.77
C ALA A 7 -22.67 6.71 25.89
N VAL A 8 -22.15 7.84 26.39
CA VAL A 8 -21.15 8.65 25.66
C VAL A 8 -19.85 7.87 25.46
N THR A 9 -19.35 7.18 26.49
CA THR A 9 -18.15 6.34 26.35
C THR A 9 -18.38 5.19 25.35
N ALA A 10 -19.53 4.51 25.42
CA ALA A 10 -19.87 3.44 24.48
C ALA A 10 -19.96 3.96 23.03
N GLN A 11 -20.56 5.13 22.83
CA GLN A 11 -20.66 5.76 21.51
C GLN A 11 -19.29 6.16 20.96
N THR A 12 -18.43 6.76 21.78
CA THR A 12 -17.06 7.12 21.38
C THR A 12 -16.27 5.88 20.97
N ASN A 13 -16.34 4.80 21.76
CA ASN A 13 -15.65 3.55 21.44
C ASN A 13 -16.19 2.91 20.15
N ALA A 14 -17.51 2.90 19.97
CA ALA A 14 -18.14 2.39 18.75
C ALA A 14 -17.73 3.21 17.51
N LYS A 15 -17.58 4.54 17.64
CA LYS A 15 -17.08 5.39 16.55
C LYS A 15 -15.62 5.09 16.24
N ALA A 16 -14.76 5.00 17.27
CA ALA A 16 -13.35 4.69 17.08
C ALA A 16 -13.15 3.35 16.36
N GLN A 17 -13.91 2.33 16.75
CA GLN A 17 -13.88 1.02 16.10
C GLN A 17 -14.26 1.10 14.61
N ARG A 18 -15.36 1.80 14.30
CA ARG A 18 -15.80 1.98 12.91
C ARG A 18 -14.78 2.75 12.06
N ASP A 19 -14.18 3.79 12.63
CA ASP A 19 -13.19 4.60 11.92
C ASP A 19 -11.93 3.77 11.62
N MET A 20 -11.52 2.89 12.54
CA MET A 20 -10.42 1.95 12.31
C MET A 20 -10.73 0.95 11.20
N GLU A 21 -11.90 0.31 11.23
CA GLU A 21 -12.33 -0.63 10.18
C GLU A 21 -12.41 0.04 8.80
N LYS A 22 -12.91 1.29 8.76
CA LYS A 22 -12.96 2.08 7.52
C LYS A 22 -11.55 2.33 6.98
N ARG A 23 -10.62 2.76 7.84
CA ARG A 23 -9.23 3.01 7.46
C ARG A 23 -8.55 1.75 6.94
N GLU A 24 -8.75 0.60 7.58
CA GLU A 24 -8.20 -0.69 7.11
C GLU A 24 -8.73 -1.06 5.72
N ARG A 25 -10.03 -0.88 5.48
CA ARG A 25 -10.62 -1.11 4.15
C ARG A 25 -10.03 -0.17 3.10
N GLU A 26 -9.80 1.10 3.43
CA GLU A 26 -9.18 2.06 2.51
C GLU A 26 -7.73 1.69 2.20
N VAL A 27 -6.96 1.25 3.20
CA VAL A 27 -5.57 0.77 3.01
C VAL A 27 -5.55 -0.45 2.09
N LEU A 28 -6.42 -1.43 2.33
CA LEU A 28 -6.54 -2.63 1.48
C LEU A 28 -6.94 -2.25 0.05
N ALA A 29 -7.92 -1.36 -0.10
CA ALA A 29 -8.37 -0.90 -1.42
C ALA A 29 -7.27 -0.15 -2.18
N ALA A 30 -6.50 0.70 -1.49
CA ALA A 30 -5.37 1.41 -2.09
C ALA A 30 -4.27 0.44 -2.53
N GLY A 31 -3.90 -0.53 -1.68
CA GLY A 31 -2.92 -1.56 -2.02
C GLY A 31 -3.32 -2.38 -3.24
N THR A 32 -4.57 -2.84 -3.28
CA THR A 32 -5.11 -3.59 -4.44
C THR A 32 -5.13 -2.74 -5.70
N ARG A 33 -5.51 -1.45 -5.62
CA ARG A 33 -5.49 -0.54 -6.77
C ARG A 33 -4.07 -0.33 -7.31
N VAL A 34 -3.08 -0.16 -6.45
CA VAL A 34 -1.66 -0.04 -6.85
C VAL A 34 -1.19 -1.31 -7.54
N LEU A 35 -1.50 -2.47 -6.98
CA LEU A 35 -1.08 -3.76 -7.55
C LEU A 35 -1.72 -4.02 -8.91
N ILE A 36 -3.02 -3.77 -9.04
CA ILE A 36 -3.73 -3.88 -10.34
C ILE A 36 -3.14 -2.90 -11.35
N SER A 37 -2.91 -1.64 -10.95
CA SER A 37 -2.32 -0.65 -11.86
C SER A 37 -0.92 -1.03 -12.32
N PHE A 38 -0.09 -1.56 -11.42
CA PHE A 38 1.24 -2.05 -11.76
C PHE A 38 1.16 -3.23 -12.73
N ASN A 39 0.28 -4.20 -12.49
CA ASN A 39 0.11 -5.37 -13.35
C ASN A 39 -0.44 -5.02 -14.74
N ASN A 40 -1.24 -3.95 -14.85
CA ASN A 40 -1.78 -3.46 -16.12
C ASN A 40 -0.83 -2.54 -16.89
N GLN A 41 0.36 -2.24 -16.34
CA GLN A 41 1.39 -1.48 -17.03
C GLN A 41 2.44 -2.44 -17.59
N SER A 42 2.80 -2.26 -18.86
CA SER A 42 4.01 -2.89 -19.40
C SER A 42 5.22 -2.25 -18.70
N PRO A 43 6.11 -3.05 -18.09
CA PRO A 43 7.27 -2.48 -17.42
C PRO A 43 8.11 -1.68 -18.41
N PRO A 44 8.73 -0.56 -17.98
CA PRO A 44 9.64 0.17 -18.83
C PRO A 44 10.73 -0.79 -19.31
N LYS A 45 10.93 -0.85 -20.63
CA LYS A 45 11.98 -1.69 -21.20
C LYS A 45 13.30 -1.20 -20.62
N PHE A 46 14.00 -2.08 -19.89
CA PHE A 46 15.38 -1.84 -19.50
C PHE A 46 16.19 -1.69 -20.80
N ARG A 47 16.49 -0.44 -21.16
CA ARG A 47 17.48 -0.13 -22.18
C ARG A 47 18.80 -0.16 -21.43
N GLY A 48 19.35 -1.36 -21.21
CA GLY A 48 20.75 -1.44 -20.84
C GLY A 48 21.50 -0.63 -21.91
N ASP A 49 22.25 0.37 -21.50
CA ASP A 49 22.89 1.29 -22.45
C ASP A 49 23.94 0.57 -23.33
N GLY A 50 24.17 -0.73 -23.12
CA GLY A 50 25.21 -1.50 -23.82
C GLY A 50 26.57 -0.83 -23.63
N GLY A 51 26.71 -0.02 -22.57
CA GLY A 51 27.88 0.79 -22.33
C GLY A 51 29.05 -0.11 -22.00
N PRO A 52 30.28 0.39 -22.07
CA PRO A 52 31.50 -0.40 -21.84
C PRO A 52 31.56 -1.12 -20.47
N ALA A 53 30.66 -0.81 -19.53
CA ALA A 53 30.50 -1.56 -18.28
C ALA A 53 29.85 -2.95 -18.45
N ASP A 54 29.01 -3.16 -19.47
CA ASP A 54 28.37 -4.44 -19.77
C ASP A 54 29.39 -5.42 -20.38
N ASP A 55 30.32 -4.91 -21.18
CA ASP A 55 31.40 -5.66 -21.83
C ASP A 55 32.51 -6.10 -20.83
N LEU A 56 32.73 -5.33 -19.76
CA LEU A 56 33.71 -5.67 -18.72
C LEU A 56 33.34 -6.94 -17.94
N TRP A 57 32.05 -7.24 -17.79
CA TRP A 57 31.59 -8.48 -17.17
C TRP A 57 31.80 -9.71 -18.07
N LEU A 58 31.79 -9.54 -19.39
CA LEU A 58 32.02 -10.62 -20.36
C LEU A 58 33.51 -10.90 -20.60
N GLN A 59 34.39 -9.91 -20.40
CA GLN A 59 35.85 -10.08 -20.55
C GLN A 59 36.54 -10.75 -19.35
N ALA A 60 35.84 -10.90 -18.22
CA ALA A 60 36.39 -11.46 -16.99
C ALA A 60 36.09 -12.96 -16.80
N ILE A 61 35.54 -13.64 -17.81
CA ILE A 61 35.25 -15.09 -17.82
C ILE A 61 36.27 -15.82 -18.70
#